data_AF-A0A352CRH9-F1
#
_entry.id   AF-A0A352CRH9-F1
#
_cell.length_a   1.000
_cell.length_b   1.000
_cell.length_c   1.000
_cell.angle_alpha   90.00
_cell.angle_beta   90.00
_cell.angle_gamma   90.00
#
_symmetry.space_group_name_H-M   'P 1'
#
loop_
_entity.id
_entity.type
_entity.pdbx_description
1 polymer ?
#
loop_
_entity_poly.entity_id
_entity_poly.type
_entity_poly.pdbx_seq_one_letter_code
_entity_poly.pdbx_strand_id
1 'polypeptide(L)' 'MIITVTLSAAMDKTVWIDSLKRGGLNRIRRIEYDGSGKGINVSRSLYAMGVQSLATGLLG' A
#
# COMPACT_ATOMS: atom_id res chain seq x y z
N MET A 1 11.91 -5.67 -19.98
CA MET A 1 12.15 -5.32 -18.56
C MET A 1 11.23 -4.16 -18.19
N ILE A 2 10.30 -4.36 -17.26
CA ILE A 2 9.34 -3.31 -16.85
C ILE A 2 9.88 -2.60 -15.62
N ILE A 3 9.89 -1.27 -15.63
CA ILE A 3 10.28 -0.44 -14.48
C ILE A 3 9.10 0.42 -14.09
N THR A 4 8.75 0.45 -12.81
CA THR A 4 7.75 1.37 -12.27
C THR A 4 8.42 2.39 -11.36
N VAL A 5 8.05 3.66 -11.49
CA VAL A 5 8.61 4.75 -10.70
C VAL A 5 7.53 5.31 -9.77
N THR A 6 7.84 5.41 -8.49
CA THR A 6 6.95 6.00 -7.48
C THR A 6 7.64 7.18 -6.80
N LEU A 7 7.28 8.41 -7.21
CA LEU A 7 7.87 9.64 -6.64
C LEU A 7 7.32 9.96 -5.25
N SER A 8 6.08 9.55 -4.97
CA SER A 8 5.42 9.71 -3.68
C SER A 8 5.08 8.31 -3.16
N ALA A 9 6.11 7.59 -2.73
CA ALA A 9 5.91 6.33 -2.04
C ALA A 9 5.27 6.60 -0.67
N ALA A 10 4.39 5.71 -0.25
CA ALA A 10 3.67 5.84 1.01
C ALA A 10 3.61 4.50 1.73
N MET A 11 3.22 4.54 3.00
CA MET A 11 2.84 3.37 3.78
C MET A 11 1.35 3.47 4.08
N ASP A 12 0.57 2.60 3.45
CA ASP A 12 -0.86 2.49 3.73
C ASP A 12 -1.04 1.79 5.07
N LYS A 13 -1.91 2.34 5.91
CA LYS A 13 -2.28 1.77 7.20
C LYS A 13 -3.76 1.40 7.17
N THR A 14 -4.02 0.11 7.02
CA THR A 14 -5.37 -0.43 7.07
C THR A 14 -5.67 -0.86 8.51
N VAL A 15 -6.79 -0.38 9.04
CA VAL A 15 -7.24 -0.73 10.41
C VAL A 15 -8.62 -1.36 10.34
N TRP A 16 -8.78 -2.45 11.09
CA TRP A 16 -10.07 -3.11 11.26
C TRP A 16 -10.68 -2.69 12.58
N ILE A 17 -11.94 -2.32 12.52
CA ILE A 17 -12.77 -1.92 13.66
C ILE A 17 -14.11 -2.64 13.53
N ASP A 18 -14.75 -2.95 14.66
CA ASP A 18 -16.07 -3.63 14.64
C ASP A 18 -17.14 -2.72 13.99
N SER A 19 -17.05 -1.41 14.22
CA SER A 19 -17.97 -0.40 13.69
C SER A 19 -17.30 0.98 13.69
N LEU A 20 -17.59 1.81 12.69
CA LEU A 20 -17.14 3.21 12.66
C LEU A 20 -18.05 4.11 13.50
N LYS A 21 -17.50 4.70 14.56
CA LYS A 21 -18.15 5.70 15.41
C LYS A 21 -17.62 7.10 15.07
N ARG A 22 -18.35 7.86 14.25
CA ARG A 22 -17.97 9.23 13.88
C ARG A 22 -17.99 10.14 15.12
N GLY A 23 -16.93 10.95 15.30
CA GLY A 23 -16.80 11.83 16.47
C GLY A 23 -16.57 11.12 17.80
N GLY A 24 -16.38 9.80 17.81
CA GLY A 24 -16.20 9.01 19.03
C GLY A 24 -14.92 8.17 19.03
N LEU A 25 -14.67 7.48 20.15
CA LEU A 25 -13.54 6.57 20.29
C LEU A 25 -13.77 5.29 19.48
N ASN A 26 -12.87 5.04 18.52
CA ASN A 26 -12.80 3.80 17.75
C ASN A 26 -11.62 2.97 18.26
N ARG A 27 -11.85 1.68 18.55
CA ARG A 27 -10.80 0.75 19.01
C ARG A 27 -10.40 -0.18 17.89
N ILE A 28 -9.12 -0.19 17.57
CA ILE A 28 -8.53 -1.01 16.51
C ILE A 28 -8.46 -2.46 16.99
N ARG A 29 -8.94 -3.40 16.17
CA ARG A 29 -8.81 -4.85 16.38
C ARG A 29 -7.55 -5.42 15.76
N ARG A 30 -7.24 -4.95 14.55
CA ARG A 30 -6.08 -5.35 13.76
C ARG A 30 -5.57 -4.14 12.98
N ILE A 31 -4.27 -4.15 12.74
CA ILE A 31 -3.58 -3.19 11.91
C ILE A 31 -2.72 -3.94 10.89
N GLU A 32 -2.65 -3.41 9.68
CA GLU A 32 -1.81 -3.91 8.61
C GLU A 32 -1.16 -2.73 7.90
N TYR A 33 0.10 -2.93 7.53
CA TYR A 33 0.94 -1.93 6.91
C TYR A 33 1.39 -2.45 5.55
N ASP A 34 1.11 -1.68 4.51
CA ASP A 34 1.47 -2.01 3.14
C ASP A 34 2.31 -0.91 2.51
N GLY A 35 3.34 -1.28 1.76
CA GLY A 35 3.99 -0.34 0.85
C GLY A 35 3.03 0.09 -0.26
N SER A 36 2.88 1.39 -0.47
CA SER A 36 1.91 1.96 -1.39
C SER A 36 2.49 3.06 -2.28
N GLY A 37 1.68 3.48 -3.24
CA GLY A 37 2.06 4.35 -4.33
C GLY A 37 1.82 3.66 -5.67
N LYS A 38 1.51 4.45 -6.71
CA LYS A 38 1.01 3.90 -7.98
C LYS A 38 1.98 2.91 -8.62
N GLY A 39 3.27 3.23 -8.69
CA GLY A 39 4.27 2.33 -9.29
C GLY A 39 4.47 1.04 -8.48
N ILE A 40 4.45 1.13 -7.14
CA ILE A 40 4.48 -0.04 -6.25
C ILE A 40 3.26 -0.94 -6.48
N ASN A 41 2.06 -0.36 -6.52
CA ASN A 41 0.83 -1.11 -6.76
C ASN A 41 0.79 -1.77 -8.16
N VAL A 42 1.27 -1.08 -9.19
CA VAL A 42 1.40 -1.68 -10.54
C VAL A 42 2.39 -2.84 -10.53
N SER A 43 3.56 -2.69 -9.87
CA SER A 43 4.52 -3.80 -9.74
C SER A 43 3.94 -5.00 -8.99
N ARG A 44 3.15 -4.76 -7.93
CA ARG A 44 2.46 -5.83 -7.20
C ARG A 44 1.44 -6.56 -8.07
N SER A 45 0.67 -5.83 -8.88
CA SER A 45 -0.26 -6.44 -9.83
C SER A 45 0.45 -7.25 -10.91
N LEU A 46 1.56 -6.74 -11.47
CA LEU A 46 2.37 -7.46 -12.45
C LEU A 46 2.93 -8.76 -11.87
N TYR A 47 3.45 -8.70 -10.64
CA TYR A 47 3.92 -9.89 -9.92
C TYR A 47 2.83 -10.95 -9.76
N ALA A 48 1.61 -10.55 -9.37
CA ALA A 48 0.46 -11.47 -9.25
C ALA A 48 0.06 -12.13 -10.59
N MET A 49 0.39 -11.49 -11.72
CA MET A 49 0.19 -12.03 -13.07
C MET A 49 1.39 -12.83 -13.59
N GLY A 50 2.43 -13.07 -12.76
CA GLY A 50 3.64 -13.78 -13.15
C GLY A 50 4.61 -12.96 -14.00
N VAL A 51 4.43 -11.63 -14.05
CA VAL A 51 5.28 -10.71 -14.83
C VAL A 51 6.29 -10.03 -13.91
N GLN A 52 7.57 -10.07 -14.28
CA GLN A 52 8.63 -9.40 -13.52
C GLN A 52 8.68 -7.89 -13.81
N SER A 53 8.85 -7.10 -12.75
CA SER A 53 9.10 -5.65 -12.81
C SER A 53 10.08 -5.20 -11.73
N LEU A 54 10.72 -4.05 -11.94
CA LEU A 54 11.53 -3.35 -10.94
C LEU A 54 10.77 -2.10 -10.46
N ALA A 55 10.39 -2.07 -9.18
CA ALA A 55 9.86 -0.86 -8.56
C ALA A 55 11.00 0.01 -8.05
N THR A 56 10.98 1.30 -8.38
CA THR A 56 11.97 2.30 -7.93
C THR A 56 11.29 3.62 -7.60
N GLY A 57 12.03 4.56 -6.98
CA GLY A 57 11.49 5.84 -6.55
C GLY A 57 12.28 6.48 -5.42
N LEU A 58 11.60 7.39 -4.70
CA LEU A 58 12.14 8.06 -3.52
C LEU A 58 11.49 7.44 -2.26
N LEU A 59 12.30 7.20 -1.23
CA LEU A 59 11.91 6.71 0.09
C LEU A 59 12.64 7.53 1.15
N GLY A 60 11.98 7.79 2.28
CA GLY A 60 12.50 8.55 3.42
C GLY A 60 11.63 8.44 4.65
#